data_AF-A0A962NBF8-F1
#
_entry.id   AF-A0A962NBF8-F1
#
_cell.length_a   1.000
_cell.length_b   1.000
_cell.length_c   1.000
_cell.angle_alpha   90.00
_cell.angle_beta   90.00
_cell.angle_gamma   90.00
#
_symmetry.space_group_name_H-M   'P 1'
#
loop_
_entity.id
_entity.type
_entity.pdbx_description
1 polymer ?
#
loop_
_entity_poly.entity_id
_entity_poly.type
_entity_poly.pdbx_seq_one_letter_code
_entity_poly.pdbx_strand_id
1 'polypeptide(L)'
;MNETTLTALREFPDQLEALYRAFPPASTNWAPASWDGVPSEALTALQQICHVRDVEIDGYQARFRRTRDESNPFLPSLDTDGLVIERDYARQDATVVLAEFRQARLET
;
A
#
# COMPACT_ATOMS: atom_id res chain seq x y z
N MET A 1 -15.82 -14.28 -8.44
CA MET A 1 -15.62 -12.86 -8.05
C MET A 1 -16.33 -11.99 -9.08
N ASN A 2 -16.96 -10.88 -8.71
CA ASN A 2 -17.69 -10.03 -9.65
C ASN A 2 -16.70 -9.33 -10.60
N GLU A 3 -17.00 -9.23 -11.90
CA GLU A 3 -16.15 -8.56 -12.90
C GLU A 3 -15.82 -7.12 -12.53
N THR A 4 -16.78 -6.38 -11.96
CA THR A 4 -16.57 -5.03 -11.44
C THR A 4 -15.44 -4.97 -10.41
N THR A 5 -15.38 -5.95 -9.51
CA THR A 5 -14.31 -6.02 -8.50
C THR A 5 -12.95 -6.28 -9.15
N LEU A 6 -12.87 -7.22 -10.10
CA LEU A 6 -11.61 -7.54 -10.78
C LEU A 6 -11.11 -6.37 -11.64
N THR A 7 -12.02 -5.65 -12.31
CA THR A 7 -11.69 -4.44 -13.07
C THR A 7 -11.17 -3.34 -12.15
N ALA A 8 -11.85 -3.08 -11.03
CA ALA A 8 -11.39 -2.08 -10.07
C ALA A 8 -9.99 -2.40 -9.52
N LEU A 9 -9.71 -3.66 -9.17
CA LEU A 9 -8.39 -4.08 -8.69
C LEU A 9 -7.30 -3.93 -9.77
N ARG A 10 -7.64 -4.16 -11.04
CA ARG A 10 -6.72 -4.00 -12.18
C ARG A 10 -6.39 -2.54 -12.47
N GLU A 11 -7.37 -1.66 -12.35
CA GLU A 11 -7.22 -0.21 -12.61
C GLU A 11 -6.57 0.54 -11.44
N PHE A 12 -6.61 -0.03 -10.24
CA PHE A 12 -6.18 0.65 -9.03
C PHE A 12 -4.72 1.19 -9.05
N PRO A 13 -3.71 0.48 -9.59
CA PRO A 13 -2.35 1.05 -9.71
C PRO A 13 -2.30 2.36 -10.49
N ASP A 14 -3.04 2.47 -11.59
CA ASP A 14 -3.11 3.71 -12.39
C ASP A 14 -3.81 4.82 -11.63
N GLN A 15 -4.90 4.50 -10.92
CA GLN A 15 -5.66 5.46 -10.12
C GLN A 15 -4.84 5.97 -8.93
N LEU A 16 -4.09 5.10 -8.25
CA LEU A 16 -3.21 5.45 -7.14
C LEU A 16 -2.07 6.37 -7.58
N GLU A 17 -1.41 6.03 -8.70
CA GLU A 17 -0.33 6.85 -9.27
C GLU A 17 -0.84 8.22 -9.71
N ALA A 18 -2.03 8.28 -10.34
CA ALA A 18 -2.66 9.55 -10.71
C ALA A 18 -3.00 10.40 -9.48
N LEU A 19 -3.54 9.79 -8.42
CA LEU A 19 -3.83 10.48 -7.17
C LEU A 19 -2.55 11.02 -6.52
N TYR A 20 -1.50 10.21 -6.42
CA TYR A 20 -0.22 10.65 -5.84
C TYR A 20 0.37 11.83 -6.61
N ARG A 21 0.34 11.80 -7.95
CA ARG A 21 0.82 12.90 -8.80
C ARG A 21 0.00 14.19 -8.70
N ALA A 22 -1.22 14.13 -8.19
CA ALA A 22 -2.03 15.32 -7.95
C ALA A 22 -1.54 16.14 -6.73
N PHE A 23 -0.72 15.56 -5.85
CA PHE A 23 -0.11 16.30 -4.74
C PHE A 23 1.02 17.20 -5.25
N PRO A 24 1.17 18.42 -4.70
CA PRO A 24 2.36 19.23 -4.93
C PRO A 24 3.61 18.45 -4.50
N PRO A 25 4.69 18.41 -5.30
CA PRO A 25 5.89 17.63 -4.96
C PRO A 25 6.49 17.98 -3.59
N ALA A 26 6.40 19.24 -3.17
CA ALA A 26 6.89 19.70 -1.86
C ALA A 26 6.03 19.23 -0.67
N SER A 27 4.86 18.64 -0.92
CA SER A 27 3.87 18.27 0.10
C SER A 27 3.69 16.76 0.25
N THR A 28 4.41 15.93 -0.49
CA THR A 28 4.27 14.47 -0.45
C THR A 28 4.64 13.87 0.92
N ASN A 29 5.50 14.56 1.67
CA ASN A 29 5.89 14.24 3.04
C ASN A 29 5.25 15.18 4.10
N TRP A 30 4.31 16.03 3.71
CA TRP A 30 3.64 16.88 4.68
C TRP A 30 2.72 16.04 5.58
N ALA A 31 2.75 16.34 6.87
CA ALA A 31 1.82 15.81 7.87
C ALA A 31 1.21 16.98 8.65
N PRO A 32 -0.06 16.85 9.09
CA PRO A 32 -0.64 17.79 10.04
C PRO A 32 0.08 17.69 11.40
N ALA A 33 -0.12 18.70 12.26
CA ALA A 33 0.42 18.70 13.62
C ALA A 33 -0.18 17.59 14.51
N SER A 34 -1.40 17.12 14.19
CA SER A 34 -2.06 15.99 14.83
C SER A 34 -2.93 15.25 13.81
N TRP A 35 -3.07 13.94 14.00
CA TRP A 35 -3.97 13.05 13.26
C TRP A 35 -5.25 12.74 14.04
N ASP A 36 -5.48 13.39 15.18
CA ASP A 36 -6.68 13.18 16.01
C ASP A 36 -7.98 13.32 15.18
N GLY A 37 -8.84 12.32 15.24
CA GLY A 37 -10.10 12.28 14.51
C GLY A 37 -9.98 11.79 13.06
N VAL A 38 -8.78 11.48 12.56
CA VAL A 38 -8.60 10.80 11.28
C VAL A 38 -8.86 9.30 11.46
N PRO A 39 -9.79 8.69 10.71
CA PRO A 39 -10.18 7.28 10.89
C PRO A 39 -9.18 6.28 10.26
N SER A 40 -8.13 6.77 9.61
CA SER A 40 -7.10 5.98 8.94
C SER A 40 -5.76 6.05 9.67
N GLU A 41 -4.80 5.25 9.22
CA GLU A 41 -3.42 5.32 9.68
C GLU A 41 -2.79 6.70 9.41
N ALA A 42 -1.90 7.12 10.31
CA ALA A 42 -1.26 8.43 10.34
C ALA A 42 -0.08 8.53 9.36
N LEU A 43 -0.36 8.43 8.06
CA LEU A 43 0.65 8.37 7.00
C LEU A 43 0.57 9.57 6.05
N THR A 44 1.74 10.11 5.68
CA THR A 44 1.85 11.09 4.58
C THR A 44 1.51 10.47 3.23
N ALA A 45 1.38 11.29 2.17
CA ALA A 45 1.10 10.77 0.83
C ALA A 45 2.17 9.78 0.32
N LEU A 46 3.46 10.06 0.59
CA LEU A 46 4.54 9.12 0.25
C LEU A 46 4.45 7.83 1.08
N GLN A 47 4.19 7.96 2.37
CA GLN A 47 4.07 6.78 3.25
C GLN A 47 2.86 5.91 2.89
N GLN A 48 1.76 6.51 2.42
CA GLN A 48 0.58 5.78 1.96
C GLN A 48 0.89 4.87 0.76
N ILE A 49 1.62 5.35 -0.26
CA ILE A 49 1.96 4.49 -1.41
C ILE A 49 2.93 3.36 -1.02
N CYS A 50 3.84 3.61 -0.05
CA CYS A 50 4.69 2.56 0.52
C CYS A 50 3.87 1.52 1.28
N HIS A 51 2.93 1.96 2.11
CA HIS A 51 2.03 1.08 2.85
C HIS A 51 1.19 0.22 1.90
N VAL A 52 0.62 0.80 0.83
CA VAL A 52 -0.17 0.05 -0.16
C VAL A 52 0.67 -1.00 -0.88
N ARG A 53 1.91 -0.69 -1.26
CA ARG A 53 2.86 -1.67 -1.82
C ARG A 53 3.07 -2.83 -0.85
N ASP A 54 3.32 -2.53 0.41
CA ASP A 54 3.67 -3.53 1.42
C ASP A 54 2.46 -4.38 1.82
N VAL A 55 1.27 -3.80 1.87
CA VAL A 55 0.01 -4.54 2.05
C VAL A 55 -0.26 -5.49 0.89
N GLU A 56 0.08 -5.14 -0.34
CA GLU A 56 -0.05 -6.05 -1.48
C GLU A 56 0.88 -7.26 -1.33
N ILE A 57 2.17 -7.01 -1.12
CA ILE A 57 3.23 -8.03 -1.15
C ILE A 57 3.23 -8.88 0.13
N ASP A 58 3.36 -8.22 1.29
CA ASP A 58 3.52 -8.88 2.59
C ASP A 58 2.17 -9.25 3.20
N GLY A 59 1.10 -8.58 2.78
CA GLY A 59 -0.28 -8.87 3.17
C GLY A 59 -0.96 -9.82 2.19
N TYR A 60 -1.57 -9.29 1.14
CA TYR A 60 -2.52 -10.02 0.30
C TYR A 60 -1.88 -11.21 -0.43
N GLN A 61 -0.76 -11.03 -1.13
CA GLN A 61 -0.10 -12.13 -1.82
C GLN A 61 0.32 -13.25 -0.85
N ALA A 62 0.89 -12.89 0.30
CA ALA A 62 1.25 -13.86 1.34
C ALA A 62 0.01 -14.62 1.82
N ARG A 63 -1.08 -13.92 2.14
CA ARG A 63 -2.34 -14.53 2.58
C ARG A 63 -2.93 -15.44 1.50
N PHE A 64 -2.94 -15.04 0.24
CA PHE A 64 -3.46 -15.87 -0.85
C PHE A 64 -2.67 -17.16 -1.02
N ARG A 65 -1.33 -17.10 -0.97
CA ARG A 65 -0.49 -18.30 -0.99
C ARG A 65 -0.80 -19.22 0.18
N ARG A 66 -0.84 -18.70 1.40
CA ARG A 66 -1.12 -19.50 2.61
C ARG A 66 -2.51 -20.11 2.60
N THR A 67 -3.53 -19.35 2.19
CA THR A 67 -4.90 -19.85 2.05
C THR A 67 -5.02 -20.95 1.00
N ARG A 68 -4.23 -20.88 -0.07
CA ARG A 68 -4.22 -21.92 -1.10
C ARG A 68 -3.48 -23.18 -0.64
N ASP A 69 -2.36 -23.01 0.06
CA ASP A 69 -1.37 -24.08 0.25
C ASP A 69 -1.40 -24.71 1.66
N GLU A 70 -2.00 -24.05 2.67
CA GLU A 70 -2.06 -24.51 4.06
C GLU A 70 -3.50 -24.86 4.50
N SER A 71 -3.63 -25.83 5.41
CA SER A 71 -4.89 -26.08 6.13
C SER A 71 -4.93 -25.23 7.40
N ASN A 72 -5.95 -24.38 7.52
CA ASN A 72 -6.14 -23.44 8.64
C ASN A 72 -4.93 -22.47 8.83
N PRO A 73 -4.60 -21.65 7.82
CA PRO A 73 -3.46 -20.74 7.90
C PRO A 73 -3.67 -19.66 8.95
N PHE A 74 -2.59 -19.28 9.62
CA PHE A 74 -2.55 -18.05 10.41
C PHE A 74 -2.39 -16.85 9.48
N LEU A 75 -3.27 -15.85 9.56
CA LEU A 75 -3.24 -14.68 8.65
C LEU A 75 -2.98 -13.40 9.46
N PRO A 76 -1.73 -13.07 9.80
CA PRO A 76 -1.42 -11.94 10.66
C PRO A 76 -1.75 -10.60 9.99
N SER A 77 -2.06 -9.59 10.81
CA SER A 77 -2.02 -8.18 10.42
C SER A 77 -0.57 -7.72 10.24
N LEU A 78 -0.36 -6.74 9.36
CA LEU A 78 0.92 -6.06 9.26
C LEU A 78 1.02 -5.01 10.36
N ASP A 79 2.21 -4.86 10.92
CA ASP A 79 2.55 -3.76 11.84
C ASP A 79 3.02 -2.56 11.01
N THR A 80 2.07 -1.73 10.58
CA THR A 80 2.36 -0.58 9.73
C THR A 80 3.33 0.39 10.41
N ASP A 81 3.13 0.70 11.70
CA ASP A 81 3.97 1.63 12.43
C ASP A 81 5.43 1.12 12.51
N GLY A 82 5.60 -0.19 12.71
CA GLY A 82 6.90 -0.85 12.64
C GLY A 82 7.54 -0.74 11.25
N LEU A 83 6.80 -1.05 10.19
CA LEU A 83 7.29 -1.02 8.80
C LEU A 83 7.70 0.37 8.33
N VAL A 84 6.94 1.41 8.74
CA VAL A 84 7.26 2.82 8.43
C VAL A 84 8.67 3.17 8.89
N ILE A 85 9.03 2.72 10.10
CA ILE A 85 10.34 2.95 10.71
C ILE A 85 11.40 2.04 10.07
N GLU A 86 11.12 0.75 9.96
CA GLU A 86 12.06 -0.26 9.45
C GLU A 86 12.51 0.05 8.02
N ARG A 87 11.58 0.46 7.16
CA ARG A 87 11.82 0.68 5.73
C ARG A 87 12.06 2.15 5.37
N ASP A 88 12.14 3.04 6.36
CA ASP A 88 12.30 4.49 6.21
C ASP A 88 11.40 5.07 5.10
N TYR A 89 10.07 4.87 5.22
CA TYR A 89 9.12 5.24 4.18
C TYR A 89 9.26 6.70 3.71
N ALA A 90 9.63 7.62 4.62
CA ALA A 90 9.77 9.04 4.33
C ALA A 90 10.89 9.35 3.32
N ARG A 91 11.81 8.40 3.08
CA ARG A 91 12.94 8.53 2.15
C ARG A 91 12.85 7.65 0.91
N GLN A 92 11.77 6.91 0.74
CA GLN A 92 11.58 6.03 -0.43
C GLN A 92 11.38 6.85 -1.71
N ASP A 93 11.77 6.28 -2.86
CA ASP A 93 11.49 6.85 -4.18
C ASP A 93 10.08 6.44 -4.62
N ALA A 94 9.20 7.42 -4.75
CA ALA A 94 7.80 7.18 -5.13
C ALA A 94 7.64 6.46 -6.48
N THR A 95 8.54 6.72 -7.44
CA THR A 95 8.51 6.08 -8.77
C THR A 95 8.79 4.59 -8.64
N VAL A 96 9.79 4.24 -7.81
CA VAL A 96 10.15 2.84 -7.54
C VAL A 96 9.01 2.14 -6.79
N VAL A 97 8.49 2.76 -5.73
CA VAL A 97 7.40 2.20 -4.91
C VAL A 97 6.15 1.90 -5.75
N LEU A 98 5.74 2.85 -6.62
CA LEU A 98 4.58 2.67 -7.49
C LEU A 98 4.82 1.59 -8.56
N ALA A 99 6.03 1.50 -9.10
CA ALA A 99 6.40 0.46 -10.06
C ALA A 99 6.38 -0.94 -9.40
N GLU A 100 6.92 -1.07 -8.19
CA GLU A 100 6.89 -2.30 -7.39
C GLU A 100 5.45 -2.72 -7.06
N PHE A 101 4.61 -1.78 -6.63
CA PHE A 101 3.19 -2.07 -6.38
C PHE A 101 2.48 -2.56 -7.65
N ARG A 102 2.74 -1.92 -8.79
CA ARG A 102 2.16 -2.34 -10.08
C ARG A 102 2.58 -3.75 -10.46
N GLN A 103 3.86 -4.09 -10.27
CA GLN A 103 4.33 -5.46 -10.52
C GLN A 103 3.68 -6.46 -9.57
N ALA A 104 3.64 -6.15 -8.27
CA ALA A 104 2.98 -7.01 -7.28
C ALA A 104 1.50 -7.25 -7.63
N ARG A 105 0.79 -6.24 -8.11
CA ARG A 105 -0.61 -6.37 -8.53
C ARG A 105 -0.79 -7.30 -9.74
N LEU A 106 0.19 -7.41 -10.65
CA LEU A 106 0.14 -8.33 -11.79
C LEU A 106 0.38 -9.79 -11.36
N GLU A 107 1.01 -10.01 -10.21
CA GLU A 107 1.32 -11.31 -9.64
C GLU A 107 0.23 -11.84 -8.69
N THR A 108 -0.81 -11.03 -8.42
CA THR A 108 -1.95 -11.33 -7.53
C THR A 108 -3.16 -11.85 -8.31
#